data_AF-A0A7J9IR88-F1
#
_entry.id   AF-A0A7J9IR88-F1
#
_cell.length_a   1.000
_cell.length_b   1.000
_cell.length_c   1.000
_cell.angle_alpha   90.00
_cell.angle_beta   90.00
_cell.angle_gamma   90.00
#
_symmetry.space_group_name_H-M   'P 1'
#
loop_
_entity.id
_entity.type
_entity.pdbx_description
1 polymer ?
#
loop_
_entity_poly.entity_id
_entity_poly.type
_entity_poly.pdbx_seq_one_letter_code
_entity_poly.pdbx_strand_id
1 'polypeptide(L)'
;MSYFGRSRERKASIALDPKVMVECCSRMEESLHYTYKIYRKRNIIATLEMRVVKQGSCEALMDYCVSKGTSLSQYKKPSCIKSEEALKILDSRVVGKYFNPKSLL
;
A
#
# COMPACT_ATOMS: atom_id res chain seq x y z
N MET A 1 -8.29 4.79 35.27
CA MET A 1 -9.11 3.99 34.33
C MET A 1 -8.20 3.48 33.23
N SER A 2 -7.86 2.21 33.31
CA SER A 2 -6.91 1.48 32.48
C SER A 2 -7.63 0.73 31.37
N TYR A 3 -7.38 1.07 30.11
CA TYR A 3 -7.78 0.26 28.96
C TYR A 3 -6.73 0.37 27.87
N PHE A 4 -5.91 -0.68 27.69
CA PHE A 4 -5.93 -1.54 26.52
C PHE A 4 -4.72 -2.47 26.60
N GLY A 5 -4.98 -3.78 26.51
CA GLY A 5 -3.98 -4.82 26.73
C GLY A 5 -2.81 -4.73 25.77
N ARG A 6 -1.61 -4.96 26.31
CA ARG A 6 -0.37 -5.20 25.56
C ARG A 6 -0.56 -6.47 24.73
N SER A 7 -1.05 -6.33 23.50
CA SER A 7 -1.09 -7.41 22.51
C SER A 7 0.33 -7.88 22.25
N ARG A 8 0.60 -9.15 22.57
CA ARG A 8 1.85 -9.84 22.26
C ARG A 8 2.20 -9.59 20.79
N GLU A 9 3.32 -8.93 20.57
CA GLU A 9 3.91 -8.71 19.26
C GLU A 9 4.40 -10.07 18.72
N ARG A 10 3.49 -10.84 18.11
CA ARG A 10 3.89 -11.97 17.29
C ARG A 10 4.57 -11.37 16.06
N LYS A 11 5.90 -11.37 16.04
CA LYS A 11 6.68 -11.19 14.81
C LYS A 11 6.39 -12.37 13.89
N ALA A 12 5.22 -12.39 13.26
CA ALA A 12 4.98 -13.21 12.09
C ALA A 12 5.69 -12.49 10.95
N SER A 13 6.96 -12.80 10.72
CA SER A 13 7.61 -12.48 9.45
C SER A 13 6.91 -13.32 8.40
N ILE A 14 5.91 -12.75 7.74
CA ILE A 14 5.28 -13.38 6.58
C ILE A 14 6.38 -13.44 5.51
N ALA A 15 6.86 -14.65 5.23
CA ALA A 15 7.72 -14.88 4.09
C ALA A 15 6.87 -14.65 2.83
N LEU A 16 7.07 -13.51 2.18
CA LEU A 16 6.37 -13.15 0.94
C LEU A 16 7.07 -13.87 -0.22
N ASP A 17 6.40 -14.83 -0.85
CA ASP A 17 6.90 -15.46 -2.07
C ASP A 17 6.92 -14.42 -3.20
N PRO A 18 8.11 -14.02 -3.72
CA PRO A 18 8.20 -13.03 -4.78
C PRO A 18 7.42 -13.40 -6.03
N LYS A 19 7.32 -14.69 -6.38
CA LYS A 19 6.56 -15.15 -7.56
C LYS A 19 5.07 -14.85 -7.40
N VAL A 20 4.52 -15.14 -6.23
CA VAL A 20 3.12 -14.84 -5.90
C VAL A 20 2.87 -13.34 -5.94
N MET A 21 3.78 -12.54 -5.39
CA MET A 21 3.61 -11.07 -5.38
C MET A 21 3.69 -10.47 -6.80
N VAL A 22 4.54 -10.99 -7.67
CA VAL A 22 4.59 -10.58 -9.10
C VAL A 22 3.33 -11.00 -9.85
N GLU A 23 2.79 -12.19 -9.59
CA GLU A 23 1.52 -12.64 -10.15
C GLU A 23 0.36 -11.74 -9.69
N CYS A 24 0.35 -11.33 -8.42
CA CYS A 24 -0.60 -10.34 -7.91
C CYS A 24 -0.50 -9.00 -8.66
N CYS A 25 0.72 -8.49 -8.90
CA CYS A 25 0.92 -7.27 -9.70
C CYS A 25 0.32 -7.43 -11.11
N SER A 26 0.56 -8.58 -11.76
CA SER A 26 0.07 -8.87 -13.11
C SER A 26 -1.47 -8.87 -13.16
N ARG A 27 -2.11 -9.59 -12.23
CA ARG A 27 -3.58 -9.65 -12.14
C ARG A 27 -4.20 -8.28 -11.84
N MET A 28 -3.54 -7.48 -10.99
CA MET A 28 -3.99 -6.11 -10.73
C MET A 28 -3.95 -5.27 -11.99
N GLU A 29 -2.83 -5.25 -12.74
CA GLU A 29 -2.74 -4.51 -14.00
C GLU A 29 -3.77 -5.00 -15.04
N GLU A 30 -4.02 -6.30 -15.13
CA GLU A 30 -5.00 -6.89 -16.03
C GLU A 30 -6.45 -6.49 -15.70
N SER A 31 -6.75 -6.27 -14.42
CA SER A 31 -8.07 -5.84 -13.94
C SER A 31 -8.35 -4.34 -14.15
N LEU A 32 -7.32 -3.54 -14.45
CA LEU A 32 -7.49 -2.12 -14.70
C LEU A 32 -8.16 -1.87 -16.05
N HIS A 33 -8.82 -0.72 -16.15
CA HIS A 33 -9.59 -0.32 -17.32
C HIS A 33 -8.73 -0.27 -18.60
N TYR A 34 -9.35 -0.40 -19.78
CA TYR A 34 -8.62 -0.45 -21.06
C TYR A 34 -7.73 0.79 -21.28
N THR A 35 -8.13 1.97 -20.79
CA THR A 35 -7.34 3.20 -20.87
C THR A 35 -5.98 3.07 -20.20
N TYR A 36 -5.91 2.41 -19.04
CA TYR A 36 -4.64 2.12 -18.37
C TYR A 36 -3.73 1.28 -19.28
N LYS A 37 -4.28 0.22 -19.89
CA LYS A 37 -3.53 -0.68 -20.78
C LYS A 37 -3.00 0.06 -22.01
N ILE A 38 -3.78 0.96 -22.61
CA ILE A 38 -3.33 1.80 -23.73
C ILE A 38 -2.18 2.72 -23.30
N TYR A 39 -2.31 3.41 -22.16
CA TYR A 39 -1.26 4.30 -21.66
C TYR A 39 0.02 3.54 -21.28
N ARG A 40 -0.10 2.32 -20.73
CA ARG A 40 1.04 1.43 -20.50
C ARG A 40 1.72 1.02 -21.80
N LYS A 41 0.97 0.58 -22.81
CA LYS A 41 1.50 0.21 -24.12
C LYS A 41 2.21 1.36 -24.83
N ARG A 42 1.73 2.60 -24.62
CA ARG A 42 2.34 3.82 -25.16
C ARG A 42 3.48 4.36 -24.29
N ASN A 43 3.86 3.68 -23.21
CA ASN A 43 4.86 4.13 -22.25
C ASN A 43 4.57 5.52 -21.63
N ILE A 44 3.29 5.91 -21.55
CA ILE A 44 2.86 7.19 -20.95
C ILE A 44 2.86 7.09 -19.42
N ILE A 45 2.58 5.90 -18.88
CA ILE A 45 2.58 5.63 -17.45
C ILE A 45 3.48 4.44 -17.11
N ALA A 46 4.15 4.52 -15.95
CA ALA A 46 5.02 3.46 -15.45
C ALA A 46 4.23 2.22 -14.97
N THR A 47 4.96 1.13 -14.74
CA THR A 47 4.42 -0.12 -14.19
C THR A 47 3.79 0.10 -12.83
N LEU A 48 2.69 -0.61 -12.55
CA LEU A 48 2.14 -0.67 -11.20
C LEU A 48 3.18 -1.26 -10.25
N GLU A 49 3.53 -0.50 -9.21
CA GLU A 49 4.36 -0.96 -8.10
C GLU A 49 3.46 -1.30 -6.91
N MET A 50 3.53 -2.56 -6.46
CA MET A 50 2.93 -2.99 -5.21
C MET A 50 3.95 -2.92 -4.07
N ARG A 51 3.69 -2.05 -3.09
CA ARG A 51 4.49 -1.92 -1.88
C ARG A 51 3.78 -2.60 -0.70
N VAL A 52 4.40 -3.63 -0.14
CA VAL A 52 3.91 -4.29 1.07
C VAL A 52 4.44 -3.55 2.27
N VAL A 53 3.58 -3.26 3.24
CA VAL A 53 3.91 -2.51 4.46
C VAL A 53 3.78 -3.39 5.69
N LYS A 54 4.47 -3.02 6.78
CA LYS A 54 4.36 -3.70 8.08
C LYS A 54 2.92 -3.67 8.59
N GLN A 55 2.52 -4.68 9.36
CA GLN A 55 1.32 -4.59 10.18
C GLN A 55 1.38 -3.34 11.07
N GLY A 56 0.25 -2.67 11.31
CA GLY A 56 0.24 -1.40 12.05
C GLY A 56 0.45 -0.15 11.18
N SER A 57 0.73 -0.28 9.88
CA SER A 57 1.00 0.88 9.01
C SER A 57 -0.25 1.68 8.67
N CYS A 58 -1.41 1.03 8.57
CA CYS A 58 -2.67 1.72 8.31
C CYS A 58 -3.17 2.47 9.56
N GLU A 59 -2.91 1.90 10.73
CA GLU A 59 -3.17 2.49 12.04
C GLU A 59 -2.30 3.73 12.24
N ALA A 60 -1.00 3.66 11.95
CA ALA A 60 -0.13 4.82 12.01
C ALA A 60 -0.54 5.94 11.03
N LEU A 61 -1.05 5.58 9.84
CA LEU A 61 -1.61 6.54 8.90
C LEU A 61 -2.90 7.19 9.44
N MET A 62 -3.75 6.41 10.11
CA MET A 62 -4.97 6.90 10.75
C MET A 62 -4.62 7.88 11.88
N ASP A 63 -3.69 7.53 12.76
CA ASP A 63 -3.22 8.40 13.84
C ASP A 63 -2.70 9.73 13.29
N TYR A 64 -1.97 9.69 12.17
CA TYR A 64 -1.54 10.90 11.46
C TYR A 64 -2.73 11.73 10.98
N CYS A 65 -3.71 11.13 10.29
CA CYS A 65 -4.90 11.86 9.84
C CYS A 65 -5.70 12.47 11.01
N VAL A 66 -5.78 11.77 12.14
CA VAL A 66 -6.44 12.27 13.35
C VAL A 66 -5.67 13.45 13.94
N SER A 67 -4.34 13.36 14.01
CA SER A 67 -3.49 14.47 14.48
C SER A 67 -3.61 15.73 13.61
N LYS A 68 -4.02 15.59 12.35
CA LYS A 68 -4.29 16.69 11.42
C LYS A 68 -5.72 17.24 11.50
N GLY A 69 -6.53 16.79 12.47
CA GLY A 69 -7.87 17.32 12.73
C GLY A 69 -9.02 16.49 12.17
N THR A 70 -8.76 15.30 11.62
CA THR A 70 -9.84 14.36 11.27
C THR A 70 -10.36 13.72 12.55
N SER A 71 -11.67 13.76 12.81
CA SER A 71 -12.21 13.01 13.94
C SER A 71 -12.16 11.51 13.66
N LEU A 72 -11.89 10.69 14.68
CA LEU A 72 -11.80 9.24 14.55
C LEU A 72 -13.12 8.64 14.00
N SER A 73 -14.25 9.22 14.40
CA SER A 73 -15.60 8.81 13.95
C SER A 73 -15.87 9.11 12.48
N GLN A 74 -15.08 9.97 11.83
CA GLN A 74 -15.21 10.34 10.42
C GLN A 74 -14.10 9.76 9.55
N TYR A 75 -13.10 9.11 10.15
CA TYR A 75 -12.00 8.55 9.39
C TYR A 75 -12.48 7.42 8.47
N LYS A 76 -12.31 7.65 7.16
CA LYS A 76 -12.35 6.60 6.14
C LYS A 76 -10.94 6.37 5.64
N LYS A 77 -10.57 5.11 5.45
CA LYS A 77 -9.27 4.77 4.87
C LYS A 77 -9.16 5.44 3.49
N PRO A 78 -8.15 6.29 3.26
CA PRO A 78 -8.00 6.95 1.98
C PRO A 78 -7.65 5.92 0.91
N SER A 79 -8.36 5.98 -0.22
CA SER A 79 -8.05 5.17 -1.41
C SER A 79 -6.82 5.71 -2.15
N CYS A 80 -6.58 7.02 -2.08
CA CYS A 80 -5.43 7.70 -2.66
C CYS A 80 -4.86 8.72 -1.66
N ILE A 81 -3.54 8.81 -1.54
CA ILE A 81 -2.85 9.73 -0.61
C ILE A 81 -2.05 10.73 -1.44
N LYS A 82 -2.24 12.03 -1.15
CA LYS A 82 -1.50 13.13 -1.80
C LYS A 82 -0.54 13.87 -0.84
N SER A 83 -0.72 13.73 0.47
CA SER A 83 0.17 14.35 1.47
C SER A 83 1.52 13.65 1.46
N GLU A 84 2.58 14.42 1.30
CA GLU A 84 3.96 13.92 1.26
C GLU A 84 4.35 13.29 2.61
N GLU A 85 3.89 13.85 3.72
CA GLU A 85 4.14 13.33 5.07
C GLU A 85 3.44 11.98 5.28
N ALA A 86 2.19 11.84 4.82
CA ALA A 86 1.47 10.58 4.86
C ALA A 86 2.16 9.50 4.01
N LEU A 87 2.70 9.87 2.84
CA LEU A 87 3.51 8.97 2.02
C LEU A 87 4.80 8.55 2.73
N LYS A 88 5.53 9.49 3.37
CA LYS A 88 6.73 9.20 4.15
C LYS A 88 6.47 8.20 5.28
N ILE A 89 5.32 8.30 5.95
CA ILE A 89 4.91 7.34 6.98
C ILE A 89 4.79 5.93 6.41
N LEU A 90 4.13 5.77 5.26
CA LEU A 90 4.00 4.47 4.60
C LEU A 90 5.34 3.95 4.07
N ASP A 91 6.12 4.80 3.41
CA ASP A 91 7.39 4.43 2.80
C ASP A 91 8.42 3.95 3.83
N SER A 92 8.46 4.58 5.01
CA SER A 92 9.31 4.12 6.12
C SER A 92 8.95 2.73 6.67
N ARG A 93 7.76 2.22 6.32
CA ARG A 93 7.21 0.95 6.80
C ARG A 93 7.09 -0.10 5.70
N VAL A 94 7.61 0.15 4.51
CA VAL A 94 7.65 -0.83 3.42
C VAL A 94 8.58 -1.99 3.79
N VAL A 95 8.12 -3.21 3.53
CA VAL A 95 8.86 -4.47 3.74
C VAL A 95 9.09 -5.25 2.45
N GLY A 96 8.41 -4.86 1.37
CA GLY A 96 8.60 -5.47 0.05
C GLY A 96 8.10 -4.55 -1.04
N LYS A 97 8.80 -4.57 -2.19
CA LYS A 97 8.43 -3.83 -3.39
C LYS A 97 8.40 -4.81 -4.55
N TYR A 98 7.29 -4.84 -5.26
CA TYR A 98 7.05 -5.77 -6.35
C TYR A 98 6.45 -5.00 -7.52
N PHE A 99 6.80 -5.41 -8.72
CA PHE A 99 6.27 -4.86 -9.95
C PHE A 99 6.15 -5.99 -10.96
N ASN A 100 5.27 -5.82 -11.95
CA ASN A 100 5.18 -6.75 -13.05
C ASN A 100 6.37 -6.54 -14.01
N PRO A 101 7.26 -7.52 -14.20
CA PRO A 101 8.41 -7.38 -15.10
C PRO A 101 8.01 -7.46 -16.57
N LYS A 102 6.75 -7.81 -16.90
CA LYS A 102 6.21 -7.69 -18.27
C LYS A 102 6.02 -6.20 -18.62
N SER A 103 7.12 -5.47 -18.69
CA SER A 103 7.22 -4.27 -19.50
C SER A 103 7.28 -4.73 -20.95
N LEU A 104 6.42 -4.17 -21.81
CA LEU A 104 6.34 -4.39 -23.26
C LEU A 104 5.43 -5.57 -23.69
N LEU A 105 4.13 -5.28 -23.83
CA LEU A 105 3.29 -5.85 -24.89
C LEU A 105 3.07 -4.78 -25.96
#